data_AF-A0A7X7FB37-F1
#
_entry.id   AF-A0A7X7FB37-F1
#
_cell.length_a   1.000
_cell.length_b   1.000
_cell.length_c   1.000
_cell.angle_alpha   90.00
_cell.angle_beta   90.00
_cell.angle_gamma   90.00
#
_symmetry.space_group_name_H-M   'P 1'
#
loop_
_entity.id
_entity.type
_entity.pdbx_description
1 polymer ?
#
loop_
_entity_poly.entity_id
_entity_poly.type
_entity_poly.pdbx_seq_one_letter_code
_entity_poly.pdbx_strand_id
1 'polypeptide(L)'
;PSWFATLFGRARPEPLPPAEYTLKQIVDAAHDATEGLHPIRLYLTKNGYRLVVQNVDIAPTSDACTRLMNRFHADSLYACLCASQQCFRARLTPKPHRIRVKGRKFVWPEPGTPEQLADKGSWLAEYAEKSKGHAVCQYLDTLNGPRADDAVLDFHDAATGAFSGNPLA
;
A
#
# COMPACT_ATOMS: atom_id res chain seq x y z
N PRO A 1 54.20 -19.82 3.52
CA PRO A 1 53.22 -18.72 3.51
C PRO A 1 51.80 -19.28 3.52
N SER A 2 51.02 -18.92 4.53
CA SER A 2 49.91 -19.68 5.10
C SER A 2 48.78 -20.08 4.13
N TRP A 3 48.60 -21.38 3.93
CA TRP A 3 47.41 -22.01 3.33
C TRP A 3 46.26 -22.26 4.35
N PHE A 4 46.37 -21.71 5.57
CA PHE A 4 45.43 -21.97 6.67
C PHE A 4 44.50 -20.80 7.03
N ALA A 5 44.48 -19.70 6.27
CA ALA A 5 43.72 -18.50 6.65
C ALA A 5 42.22 -18.49 6.21
N THR A 6 41.73 -19.50 5.49
CA THR A 6 40.34 -19.51 4.97
C THR A 6 39.39 -20.43 5.74
N LEU A 7 39.82 -20.94 6.89
CA LEU A 7 39.06 -21.85 7.76
C LEU A 7 38.18 -21.16 8.81
N PHE A 8 38.07 -19.83 8.77
CA PHE A 8 37.02 -19.09 9.47
C PHE A 8 36.06 -18.51 8.43
N GLY A 9 35.02 -19.29 8.16
CA GLY A 9 33.92 -18.90 7.28
C GLY A 9 33.36 -17.55 7.70
N ARG A 10 33.16 -16.66 6.73
CA ARG A 10 32.11 -15.65 6.88
C ARG A 10 30.83 -16.44 7.08
N ALA A 11 30.23 -16.33 8.26
CA ALA A 11 28.87 -16.81 8.48
C ALA A 11 28.03 -16.30 7.32
N ARG A 12 27.34 -17.20 6.61
CA ARG A 12 26.34 -16.79 5.63
C ARG A 12 25.37 -15.90 6.42
N PRO A 13 25.15 -14.63 6.02
CA PRO A 13 24.21 -13.79 6.73
C PRO A 13 22.88 -14.54 6.81
N GLU A 14 22.30 -14.61 8.01
CA GLU A 14 20.98 -15.20 8.21
C GLU A 14 20.00 -14.52 7.23
N PRO A 15 19.13 -15.30 6.56
CA PRO A 15 18.17 -14.73 5.63
C PRO A 15 17.28 -13.73 6.38
N LEU A 16 17.09 -12.56 5.79
CA LEU A 16 16.24 -11.52 6.36
C LEU A 16 14.80 -12.06 6.55
N PRO A 17 14.08 -11.61 7.59
CA PRO A 17 12.64 -11.83 7.69
C PRO A 17 11.93 -11.43 6.38
N PRO A 18 10.86 -12.12 5.96
CA PRO A 18 10.21 -11.86 4.67
C PRO A 18 9.80 -10.39 4.42
N ALA A 19 9.44 -9.66 5.48
CA ALA A 19 9.09 -8.25 5.39
C ALA A 19 10.32 -7.38 5.06
N GLU A 20 11.44 -7.60 5.74
CA GLU A 20 12.70 -6.88 5.51
C GLU A 20 13.27 -7.19 4.13
N TYR A 21 13.16 -8.45 3.69
CA TYR A 21 13.55 -8.84 2.34
C TYR A 21 12.71 -8.13 1.27
N THR A 22 11.37 -8.08 1.45
CA THR A 22 10.47 -7.35 0.55
C THR A 22 10.79 -5.86 0.52
N LEU A 23 11.03 -5.24 1.68
CA LEU A 23 11.42 -3.83 1.77
C LEU A 23 12.74 -3.57 1.03
N LYS A 24 13.73 -4.46 1.20
CA LYS A 24 15.00 -4.37 0.48
C LYS A 24 14.77 -4.43 -1.04
N GLN A 25 13.97 -5.37 -1.52
CA GLN A 25 13.64 -5.48 -2.95
C GLN A 25 12.96 -4.20 -3.48
N ILE A 26 12.05 -3.61 -2.71
CA ILE A 26 11.40 -2.35 -3.08
C ILE A 26 12.43 -1.22 -3.20
N VAL A 27 13.33 -1.08 -2.22
CA VAL A 27 14.36 -0.02 -2.21
C VAL A 27 15.38 -0.24 -3.34
N ASP A 28 15.83 -1.47 -3.55
CA ASP A 28 16.74 -1.82 -4.66
C ASP A 28 16.06 -1.50 -6.00
N ALA A 29 14.80 -1.91 -6.18
CA ALA A 29 14.02 -1.62 -7.37
C ALA A 29 13.78 -0.12 -7.55
N ALA A 30 13.65 0.67 -6.48
CA ALA A 30 13.54 2.11 -6.59
C ALA A 30 14.86 2.76 -7.08
N HIS A 31 16.01 2.29 -6.58
CA HIS A 31 17.32 2.88 -6.89
C HIS A 31 17.97 2.35 -8.17
N ASP A 32 17.41 1.34 -8.84
CA ASP A 32 17.98 0.83 -10.09
C ASP A 32 18.06 1.94 -11.15
N ALA A 33 19.31 2.33 -11.44
CA ALA A 33 19.72 3.48 -12.23
C ALA A 33 19.49 3.31 -13.74
N THR A 34 19.05 2.12 -14.19
CA THR A 34 18.76 1.85 -15.61
C THR A 34 17.54 2.61 -16.11
N GLU A 35 16.60 2.95 -15.23
CA GLU A 35 15.53 3.91 -15.50
C GLU A 35 15.38 4.81 -14.27
N GLY A 36 15.70 6.10 -14.42
CA GLY A 36 15.51 7.08 -13.35
C GLY A 36 14.04 7.15 -12.95
N LEU A 37 13.72 6.73 -11.73
CA LEU A 37 12.35 6.71 -11.24
C LEU A 37 11.98 8.05 -10.59
N HIS A 38 10.72 8.44 -10.78
CA HIS A 38 10.11 9.56 -10.10
C HIS A 38 10.09 9.36 -8.58
N PRO A 39 9.90 10.41 -7.77
CA PRO A 39 9.82 10.28 -6.32
C PRO A 39 8.70 9.32 -5.89
N ILE A 40 8.99 8.42 -4.95
CA ILE A 40 8.07 7.36 -4.53
C ILE A 40 7.80 7.46 -3.03
N ARG A 41 6.54 7.62 -2.65
CA ARG A 41 6.11 7.51 -1.26
C ARG A 41 5.91 6.05 -0.91
N LEU A 42 6.60 5.61 0.13
CA LEU A 42 6.53 4.24 0.64
C LEU A 42 5.76 4.19 1.96
N TYR A 43 4.80 3.27 2.02
CA TYR A 43 3.99 3.06 3.22
C TYR A 43 3.95 1.58 3.59
N LEU A 44 3.98 1.30 4.90
CA LEU A 44 3.67 -0.01 5.46
C LEU A 44 2.16 -0.17 5.56
N THR A 45 1.63 -1.34 5.24
CA THR A 45 0.23 -1.72 5.44
C THR A 45 0.17 -2.99 6.28
N LYS A 46 -1.02 -3.38 6.73
CA LYS A 46 -1.20 -4.61 7.53
C LYS A 46 -0.65 -5.89 6.87
N ASN A 47 -0.65 -5.98 5.54
CA ASN A 47 -0.26 -7.18 4.79
C ASN A 47 0.80 -6.91 3.69
N GLY A 48 1.66 -5.90 3.85
CA GLY A 48 2.69 -5.58 2.85
C GLY A 48 2.91 -4.08 2.71
N TYR A 49 3.23 -3.61 1.52
CA TYR A 49 3.61 -2.21 1.27
C TYR A 49 2.68 -1.55 0.25
N ARG A 50 2.58 -0.22 0.32
CA ARG A 50 1.94 0.62 -0.69
C ARG A 50 2.98 1.61 -1.20
N LEU A 51 3.02 1.78 -2.52
CA LEU A 51 3.82 2.78 -3.19
C LEU A 51 2.92 3.78 -3.88
N VAL A 52 3.25 5.07 -3.78
CA VAL A 52 2.65 6.13 -4.59
C VAL A 52 3.77 6.82 -5.36
N VAL A 53 3.74 6.68 -6.68
CA VAL A 53 4.69 7.34 -7.59
C VAL A 53 4.17 8.74 -7.88
N GLN A 54 5.03 9.74 -7.72
CA GLN A 54 4.65 11.17 -7.77
C GLN A 54 5.17 11.82 -9.05
N ASN A 55 4.68 13.03 -9.36
CA ASN A 55 5.19 13.88 -10.45
C ASN A 55 5.26 13.17 -11.82
N VAL A 56 4.31 12.29 -12.10
CA VAL A 56 4.23 11.56 -13.36
C VAL A 56 2.79 11.22 -13.71
N ASP A 57 2.43 11.45 -14.97
CA ASP A 57 1.17 11.01 -15.54
C ASP A 57 1.36 9.65 -16.23
N ILE A 58 1.05 8.58 -15.50
CA ILE A 58 1.07 7.22 -16.04
C ILE A 58 -0.37 6.73 -16.19
N ALA A 59 -0.80 6.49 -17.43
CA ALA A 59 -2.10 5.87 -17.65
C ALA A 59 -2.09 4.41 -17.15
N PRO A 60 -3.15 3.92 -16.46
CA PRO A 60 -3.22 2.55 -15.95
C PRO A 60 -3.08 1.45 -17.01
N THR A 61 -3.34 1.76 -18.27
CA THR A 61 -3.19 0.89 -19.45
C THR A 61 -1.89 1.03 -20.20
N SER A 62 -1.03 1.98 -19.83
CA SER A 62 0.22 2.21 -20.54
C SER A 62 1.24 1.10 -20.28
N ASP A 63 2.15 0.90 -21.25
CA ASP A 63 3.30 0.00 -21.07
C ASP A 63 4.20 0.46 -19.92
N ALA A 64 4.28 1.78 -19.69
CA ALA A 64 5.01 2.35 -18.55
C ALA A 64 4.43 1.86 -17.21
N CYS A 65 3.10 1.85 -17.06
CA CYS A 65 2.42 1.29 -15.89
C CYS A 65 2.77 -0.20 -15.72
N THR A 66 2.66 -0.99 -16.80
CA THR A 66 2.94 -2.42 -16.78
C THR A 66 4.38 -2.71 -16.35
N ARG A 67 5.37 -1.98 -16.90
CA ARG A 67 6.77 -2.10 -16.49
C ARG A 67 6.96 -1.75 -15.01
N LEU A 68 6.33 -0.69 -14.53
CA LEU A 68 6.42 -0.26 -13.13
C LEU A 68 5.81 -1.30 -12.18
N MET A 69 4.62 -1.82 -12.49
CA MET A 69 3.95 -2.86 -11.71
C MET A 69 4.80 -4.14 -11.65
N ASN A 70 5.42 -4.54 -12.77
CA ASN A 70 6.31 -5.70 -12.82
C ASN A 70 7.59 -5.48 -12.00
N ARG A 71 8.20 -4.29 -12.12
CA ARG A 71 9.42 -3.91 -11.40
C ARG A 71 9.24 -3.96 -9.88
N PHE A 72 8.08 -3.54 -9.38
CA PHE A 72 7.75 -3.57 -7.95
C PHE A 72 6.99 -4.82 -7.50
N HIS A 73 6.86 -5.84 -8.37
CA HIS A 73 6.12 -7.07 -8.08
C HIS A 73 4.71 -6.81 -7.52
N ALA A 74 3.99 -5.85 -8.11
CA ALA A 74 2.64 -5.52 -7.70
C ALA A 74 1.72 -6.74 -7.83
N ASP A 75 0.72 -6.82 -6.94
CA ASP A 75 -0.28 -7.88 -6.97
C ASP A 75 -0.96 -7.96 -8.35
N SER A 76 -1.00 -9.16 -8.94
CA SER A 76 -1.47 -9.35 -10.32
C SER A 76 -2.94 -9.02 -10.50
N LEU A 77 -3.77 -9.27 -9.47
CA LEU A 77 -5.18 -8.88 -9.48
C LEU A 77 -5.32 -7.36 -9.38
N TYR A 78 -4.50 -6.70 -8.55
CA TYR A 78 -4.46 -5.24 -8.50
C TYR A 78 -4.10 -4.64 -9.86
N ALA A 79 -3.05 -5.11 -10.52
CA ALA A 79 -2.64 -4.63 -11.84
C ALA A 79 -3.74 -4.85 -12.89
N CYS A 80 -4.33 -6.05 -12.94
CA CYS A 80 -5.43 -6.38 -13.84
C CYS A 80 -6.66 -5.48 -13.63
N LEU A 81 -7.04 -5.23 -12.37
CA LEU A 81 -8.14 -4.33 -12.07
C LEU A 81 -7.82 -2.89 -12.47
N CYS A 82 -6.59 -2.41 -12.27
CA CYS A 82 -6.20 -1.05 -12.64
C CYS A 82 -6.30 -0.83 -14.15
N ALA A 83 -5.79 -1.79 -14.93
CA ALA A 83 -5.90 -1.77 -16.38
C ALA A 83 -7.37 -1.86 -16.83
N SER A 84 -8.16 -2.81 -16.32
CA SER A 84 -9.54 -3.01 -16.79
C SER A 84 -10.48 -1.83 -16.51
N GLN A 85 -10.33 -1.15 -15.37
CA GLN A 85 -11.20 -0.03 -14.99
C GLN A 85 -10.57 1.35 -15.24
N GLN A 86 -9.40 1.40 -15.89
CA GLN A 86 -8.67 2.64 -16.19
C GLN A 86 -8.44 3.53 -14.95
N CYS A 87 -8.18 2.94 -13.77
CA CYS A 87 -7.98 3.71 -12.54
C CYS A 87 -7.02 3.03 -11.57
N PHE A 88 -6.21 3.82 -10.88
CA PHE A 88 -5.46 3.35 -9.71
C PHE A 88 -6.38 3.26 -8.49
N ARG A 89 -6.08 2.35 -7.57
CA ARG A 89 -6.91 2.15 -6.37
C ARG A 89 -6.08 2.23 -5.11
N ALA A 90 -6.52 3.06 -4.18
CA ALA A 90 -6.06 3.05 -2.81
C ALA A 90 -7.24 2.82 -1.89
N ARG A 91 -7.09 1.91 -0.93
CA ARG A 91 -8.05 1.77 0.16
C ARG A 91 -7.76 2.85 1.19
N LEU A 92 -8.76 3.66 1.55
CA LEU A 92 -8.63 4.78 2.48
C LEU A 92 -9.20 4.53 3.87
N THR A 93 -9.95 3.44 4.07
CA THR A 93 -10.47 3.03 5.38
C THR A 93 -10.15 1.55 5.65
N PRO A 94 -10.04 1.09 6.90
CA PRO A 94 -9.63 -0.28 7.22
C PRO A 94 -10.60 -1.32 6.62
N LYS A 95 -10.19 -2.59 6.51
CA LYS A 95 -11.17 -3.63 6.11
C LYS A 95 -12.07 -3.93 7.31
N PRO A 96 -13.42 -3.98 7.19
CA PRO A 96 -14.30 -4.21 8.34
C PRO A 96 -13.90 -5.41 9.21
N HIS A 97 -13.53 -6.53 8.58
CA HIS A 97 -13.11 -7.73 9.31
C HIS A 97 -11.80 -7.55 10.10
N ARG A 98 -10.90 -6.64 9.70
CA ARG A 98 -9.65 -6.36 10.44
C ARG A 98 -9.92 -5.57 11.73
N ILE A 99 -11.02 -4.83 11.78
CA ILE A 99 -11.46 -4.05 12.95
C ILE A 99 -12.66 -4.66 13.68
N ARG A 100 -12.92 -5.96 13.46
CA ARG A 100 -14.03 -6.70 14.10
C ARG A 100 -15.41 -6.04 13.89
N VAL A 101 -15.62 -5.51 12.69
CA VAL A 101 -16.93 -5.05 12.19
C VAL A 101 -17.41 -6.06 11.16
N LYS A 102 -18.67 -6.48 11.27
CA LYS A 102 -19.29 -7.41 10.32
C LYS A 102 -19.26 -6.82 8.91
N GLY A 103 -18.81 -7.57 7.91
CA GLY A 103 -18.92 -7.12 6.52
C GLY A 103 -20.38 -7.01 6.10
N ARG A 104 -20.77 -5.89 5.49
CA ARG A 104 -22.11 -5.71 4.91
C ARG A 104 -22.08 -6.06 3.42
N LYS A 105 -23.02 -6.90 2.96
CA LYS A 105 -23.26 -7.12 1.53
C LYS A 105 -24.06 -5.94 1.01
N PHE A 106 -23.53 -5.23 0.02
CA PHE A 106 -24.28 -4.20 -0.69
C PHE A 106 -25.02 -4.85 -1.85
N VAL A 107 -26.32 -4.63 -1.91
CA VAL A 107 -27.19 -5.03 -3.02
C VAL A 107 -27.49 -3.77 -3.83
N TRP A 108 -27.43 -3.89 -5.15
CA TRP A 108 -27.79 -2.82 -6.08
C TRP A 108 -28.96 -3.26 -6.98
N PRO A 109 -30.00 -2.42 -7.20
CA PRO A 109 -30.21 -1.09 -6.62
C PRO A 109 -30.39 -1.15 -5.10
N GLU A 110 -30.03 -0.05 -4.42
CA GLU A 110 -30.09 0.00 -2.95
C GLU A 110 -31.55 -0.11 -2.47
N PRO A 111 -31.88 -1.13 -1.66
CA PRO A 111 -33.21 -1.26 -1.08
C PRO A 111 -33.52 -0.08 -0.15
N GLY A 112 -34.68 0.55 -0.32
CA GLY A 112 -35.02 1.84 0.29
C GLY A 112 -36.06 1.79 1.41
N THR A 113 -36.36 0.63 2.02
CA THR A 113 -37.30 0.64 3.15
C THR A 113 -36.69 1.37 4.36
N PRO A 114 -37.52 2.01 5.22
CA PRO A 114 -37.02 2.71 6.41
C PRO A 114 -36.11 1.83 7.29
N GLU A 115 -36.44 0.55 7.43
CA GLU A 115 -35.67 -0.42 8.23
C GLU A 115 -34.28 -0.68 7.62
N GLN A 116 -34.19 -0.78 6.29
CA GLN A 116 -32.94 -1.02 5.58
C GLN A 116 -32.00 0.20 5.63
N LEU A 117 -32.58 1.41 5.57
CA LEU A 117 -31.86 2.65 5.76
C LEU A 117 -31.33 2.79 7.20
N ALA A 118 -32.15 2.44 8.19
CA ALA A 118 -31.77 2.45 9.61
C ALA A 118 -30.67 1.42 9.93
N ASP A 119 -30.77 0.20 9.39
CA ASP A 119 -29.72 -0.84 9.48
C ASP A 119 -28.39 -0.34 8.90
N LYS A 120 -28.41 0.22 7.68
CA LYS A 120 -27.22 0.80 7.05
C LYS A 120 -26.63 1.93 7.90
N GLY A 121 -27.46 2.83 8.39
CA GLY A 121 -27.03 3.95 9.23
C GLY A 121 -26.32 3.47 10.50
N SER A 122 -26.90 2.48 11.17
CA SER A 122 -26.34 1.87 12.37
C SER A 122 -24.98 1.21 12.08
N TRP A 123 -24.89 0.47 10.97
CA TRP A 123 -23.63 -0.16 10.53
C TRP A 123 -22.56 0.87 10.19
N LEU A 124 -22.91 1.95 9.47
CA LEU A 124 -21.98 3.02 9.11
C LEU A 124 -21.46 3.74 10.35
N ALA A 125 -22.32 4.01 11.33
CA ALA A 125 -21.93 4.64 12.59
C ALA A 125 -20.95 3.76 13.39
N GLU A 126 -21.25 2.46 13.53
CA GLU A 126 -20.35 1.50 14.20
C GLU A 126 -18.99 1.40 13.48
N TYR A 127 -19.03 1.28 12.16
CA TYR A 127 -17.82 1.19 11.34
C TYR A 127 -16.96 2.45 11.43
N ALA A 128 -17.58 3.63 11.33
CA ALA A 128 -16.87 4.91 11.42
C ALA A 128 -16.20 5.06 12.79
N GLU A 129 -16.90 4.73 13.88
CA GLU A 129 -16.35 4.84 15.24
C GLU A 129 -15.15 3.91 15.44
N LYS A 130 -15.29 2.62 15.10
CA LYS A 130 -14.20 1.64 15.24
C LYS A 130 -13.01 1.92 14.32
N SER A 131 -13.25 2.58 13.17
CA SER A 131 -12.17 2.93 12.23
C SER A 131 -11.22 3.99 12.78
N LYS A 132 -11.68 4.89 13.66
CA LYS A 132 -10.85 5.98 14.23
C LYS A 132 -9.60 5.49 14.96
N GLY A 133 -9.67 4.31 15.58
CA GLY A 133 -8.55 3.72 16.32
C GLY A 133 -7.53 2.98 15.46
N HIS A 134 -7.63 3.05 14.13
CA HIS A 134 -6.78 2.28 13.21
C HIS A 134 -6.23 3.15 12.09
N ALA A 135 -5.05 2.77 11.60
CA ALA A 135 -4.47 3.32 10.39
C ALA A 135 -4.56 2.28 9.26
N VAL A 136 -4.70 2.74 8.02
CA VAL A 136 -4.70 1.85 6.84
C VAL A 136 -3.28 1.57 6.38
N CYS A 137 -2.43 2.60 6.46
CA CYS A 137 -1.01 2.49 6.21
C CYS A 137 -0.24 3.40 7.17
N GLN A 138 1.06 3.19 7.25
CA GLN A 138 1.99 4.02 7.99
C GLN A 138 3.05 4.50 7.01
N TYR A 139 3.32 5.79 6.99
CA TYR A 139 4.42 6.34 6.20
C TYR A 139 5.76 5.79 6.67
N LEU A 140 6.59 5.34 5.73
CA LEU A 140 7.95 4.88 6.01
C LEU A 140 8.99 5.87 5.49
N ASP A 141 8.95 6.16 4.19
CA ASP A 141 9.99 6.95 3.54
C ASP A 141 9.51 7.55 2.21
N THR A 142 10.28 8.50 1.67
CA THR A 142 10.15 9.00 0.30
C THR A 142 11.44 8.71 -0.45
N LEU A 143 11.38 7.80 -1.41
CA LEU A 143 12.50 7.36 -2.23
C LEU A 143 12.64 8.25 -3.46
N ASN A 144 13.85 8.34 -4.03
CA ASN A 144 14.13 8.98 -5.32
C ASN A 144 13.75 10.46 -5.43
N GLY A 145 13.75 11.20 -4.32
CA GLY A 145 13.59 12.65 -4.33
C GLY A 145 12.60 13.17 -3.29
N PRO A 146 12.31 14.48 -3.32
CA PRO A 146 11.39 15.08 -2.37
C PRO A 146 9.94 14.66 -2.64
N ARG A 147 9.13 14.74 -1.59
CA ARG A 147 7.67 14.64 -1.71
C ARG A 147 7.14 15.75 -2.62
N ALA A 148 6.20 15.42 -3.50
CA ALA A 148 5.48 16.37 -4.32
C ALA A 148 4.48 17.20 -3.50
N ASP A 149 4.23 18.43 -3.95
CA ASP A 149 3.12 19.24 -3.43
C ASP A 149 1.84 18.84 -4.18
N ASP A 150 1.06 17.95 -3.58
CA ASP A 150 -0.09 17.30 -4.23
C ASP A 150 -1.24 17.10 -3.22
N ALA A 151 -2.37 17.76 -3.48
CA ALA A 151 -3.57 17.71 -2.64
C ALA A 151 -4.19 16.30 -2.55
N VAL A 152 -4.02 15.45 -3.58
CA VAL A 152 -4.45 14.05 -3.54
C VAL A 152 -3.61 13.27 -2.55
N LEU A 153 -2.31 13.56 -2.48
CA LEU A 153 -1.40 12.93 -1.54
C LEU A 153 -1.69 13.38 -0.10
N ASP A 154 -1.96 14.68 0.11
CA ASP A 154 -2.41 15.22 1.40
C ASP A 154 -3.68 14.51 1.88
N PHE A 155 -4.69 14.42 1.00
CA PHE A 155 -5.94 13.75 1.31
C PHE A 155 -5.72 12.26 1.62
N HIS A 156 -4.90 11.58 0.82
CA HIS A 156 -4.54 10.18 1.06
C HIS A 156 -3.93 9.99 2.46
N ASP A 157 -2.93 10.79 2.81
CA ASP A 157 -2.20 10.67 4.07
C ASP A 157 -3.12 10.92 5.28
N ALA A 158 -3.98 11.94 5.18
CA ALA A 158 -4.97 12.26 6.20
C ALA A 158 -6.03 11.15 6.33
N ALA A 159 -6.64 10.72 5.22
CA ALA A 159 -7.71 9.73 5.24
C ALA A 159 -7.24 8.34 5.72
N THR A 160 -6.01 7.97 5.41
CA THR A 160 -5.42 6.68 5.81
C THR A 160 -4.86 6.67 7.24
N GLY A 161 -4.71 7.84 7.87
CA GLY A 161 -4.03 7.97 9.14
C GLY A 161 -2.53 7.65 9.05
N ALA A 162 -1.88 7.96 7.92
CA ALA A 162 -0.50 7.56 7.59
C ALA A 162 0.54 7.94 8.67
N PHE A 163 0.27 8.98 9.44
CA PHE A 163 1.13 9.52 10.49
C PHE A 163 0.54 9.39 11.91
N SER A 164 -0.56 8.64 12.07
CA SER A 164 -1.29 8.57 13.34
C SER A 164 -0.63 7.71 14.42
N GLY A 165 0.25 6.76 14.05
CA GLY A 165 0.81 5.77 14.97
C GLY A 165 -0.20 4.69 15.43
N ASN A 166 -1.43 4.73 14.92
CA ASN A 166 -2.46 3.73 15.23
C ASN A 166 -2.09 2.34 14.67
N PRO A 167 -2.61 1.26 15.27
CA PRO A 167 -2.41 -0.08 14.73
C PRO A 167 -2.97 -0.21 13.31
N LEU A 168 -2.23 -0.92 12.45
CA LEU A 168 -2.60 -1.15 11.04
C LEU A 168 -3.77 -2.13 10.89
N ALA A 169 -4.76 -1.77 10.07
CA ALA A 169 -5.94 -2.58 9.75
C ALA A 169 -6.48 -2.40 8.31
#